data_AF-A0A962G906-F1
#
_entry.id   AF-A0A962G906-F1
#
_cell.length_a   1.000
_cell.length_b   1.000
_cell.length_c   1.000
_cell.angle_alpha   90.00
_cell.angle_beta   90.00
_cell.angle_gamma   90.00
#
_symmetry.space_group_name_H-M   'P 1'
#
loop_
_entity.id
_entity.type
_entity.pdbx_description
1 polymer ?
#
loop_
_entity_poly.entity_id
_entity_poly.type
_entity_poly.pdbx_seq_one_letter_code
_entity_poly.pdbx_strand_id
1 'polypeptide(L)'
;MTYVVISSFENIETGDLQAQGEAVTLFDAEAGARAHFVHRSSALAHDVDAARKSDPEATFITWLLLLRMPLEVNSIDEALEDLELILEQTEVPDDPFGEFVVAYEGRQYAGTGTPDYSQADALRGLEAWLS
;
A
#
# COMPACT_ATOMS: atom_id res chain seq x y z
N MET A 1 18.79 -8.70 1.33
CA MET A 1 17.35 -8.87 1.71
C MET A 1 16.69 -7.52 1.57
N THR A 2 15.65 -7.42 0.74
CA THR A 2 15.02 -6.14 0.40
C THR A 2 13.65 -6.01 1.05
N TYR A 3 13.29 -4.79 1.41
CA TYR A 3 11.98 -4.43 1.94
C TYR A 3 11.32 -3.42 1.00
N VAL A 4 10.03 -3.59 0.76
CA VAL A 4 9.25 -2.67 -0.07
C VAL A 4 8.13 -2.05 0.76
N VAL A 5 7.99 -0.74 0.68
CA VAL A 5 6.82 -0.02 1.20
C VAL A 5 5.94 0.33 0.01
N ILE A 6 4.68 -0.11 0.04
CA ILE A 6 3.68 0.17 -0.99
C ILE A 6 2.55 0.95 -0.32
N SER A 7 2.12 2.05 -0.93
CA SER A 7 1.06 2.91 -0.45
C SER A 7 0.05 3.22 -1.55
N SER A 8 -1.20 3.40 -1.13
CA SER A 8 -2.27 3.91 -1.98
C SER A 8 -3.06 5.02 -1.28
N PHE A 9 -3.52 5.98 -2.07
CA PHE A 9 -4.48 7.00 -1.69
C PHE A 9 -5.54 7.16 -2.79
N GLU A 10 -6.75 6.69 -2.50
CA GLU A 10 -7.85 6.62 -3.46
C GLU A 10 -9.02 7.48 -3.01
N ASN A 11 -9.67 8.12 -3.98
CA ASN A 11 -11.06 8.55 -3.84
C ASN A 11 -11.96 7.44 -4.42
N ILE A 12 -12.96 7.01 -3.65
CA ILE A 12 -13.83 5.88 -4.05
C ILE A 12 -14.56 6.15 -5.37
N GLU A 13 -14.87 7.41 -5.69
CA GLU A 13 -15.60 7.79 -6.89
C GLU A 13 -14.68 8.05 -8.10
N THR A 14 -13.51 8.66 -7.87
CA THR A 14 -12.64 9.14 -8.95
C THR A 14 -11.38 8.31 -9.17
N GLY A 15 -11.10 7.34 -8.29
CA GLY A 15 -9.92 6.48 -8.34
C GLY A 15 -8.70 7.06 -7.65
N ASP A 16 -7.53 6.59 -8.08
CA ASP A 16 -6.23 6.91 -7.49
C ASP A 16 -5.93 8.41 -7.54
N LEU A 17 -5.53 8.96 -6.39
CA LEU A 17 -5.11 10.35 -6.21
C LEU A 17 -3.60 10.48 -6.03
N GLN A 18 -2.89 9.38 -5.93
CA GLN A 18 -1.46 9.36 -5.67
C GLN A 18 -0.66 9.67 -6.94
N ALA A 19 0.44 10.41 -6.80
CA ALA A 19 1.33 10.69 -7.93
C ALA A 19 2.12 9.43 -8.32
N GLN A 20 2.35 9.26 -9.63
CA GLN A 20 3.21 8.19 -10.14
C GLN A 20 4.60 8.26 -9.50
N GLY A 21 5.06 7.14 -8.94
CA GLY A 21 6.37 7.01 -8.29
C GLY A 21 6.39 7.30 -6.78
N GLU A 22 5.29 7.77 -6.18
CA GLU A 22 5.18 7.89 -4.71
C GLU A 22 4.63 6.61 -4.05
N ALA A 23 4.10 5.69 -4.85
CA ALA A 23 3.43 4.49 -4.37
C ALA A 23 4.41 3.48 -3.76
N VAL A 24 5.60 3.31 -4.34
CA VAL A 24 6.52 2.22 -3.99
C VAL A 24 7.90 2.76 -3.63
N THR A 25 8.47 2.29 -2.53
CA THR A 25 9.86 2.61 -2.14
C THR A 25 10.58 1.37 -1.61
N LEU A 26 11.85 1.21 -2.02
CA LEU A 26 12.70 0.09 -1.64
C LEU A 26 13.70 0.45 -0.54
N PHE A 27 14.04 -0.55 0.28
CA PHE A 27 14.98 -0.42 1.38
C PHE A 27 15.83 -1.68 1.54
N ASP A 28 17.12 -1.49 1.79
CA ASP A 28 18.04 -2.60 2.09
C ASP A 28 17.97 -3.06 3.56
N ALA A 29 17.18 -2.37 4.39
CA ALA A 29 17.06 -2.64 5.82
C ALA A 29 15.68 -2.32 6.38
N GLU A 30 15.16 -3.21 7.24
CA GLU A 30 13.85 -3.08 7.88
C GLU A 30 13.69 -1.78 8.66
N ALA A 31 14.74 -1.35 9.37
CA ALA A 31 14.68 -0.14 10.20
C ALA A 31 14.39 1.11 9.35
N GLY A 32 15.02 1.21 8.16
CA GLY A 32 14.75 2.29 7.21
C GLY A 32 13.34 2.20 6.65
N ALA A 33 12.91 1.00 6.28
CA ALA A 33 11.59 0.74 5.75
C ALA A 33 10.47 1.07 6.76
N ARG A 34 10.65 0.72 8.04
CA ARG A 34 9.72 1.06 9.13
C ARG A 34 9.67 2.55 9.40
N ALA A 35 10.82 3.25 9.38
CA ALA A 35 10.84 4.70 9.53
C ALA A 35 10.08 5.39 8.40
N HIS A 36 10.27 4.93 7.16
CA HIS A 36 9.52 5.42 6.01
C HIS A 36 8.03 5.10 6.11
N PHE A 37 7.66 3.88 6.53
CA PHE A 37 6.28 3.48 6.75
C PHE A 37 5.55 4.46 7.69
N VAL A 38 6.13 4.77 8.86
CA VAL A 38 5.54 5.72 9.81
C VAL A 38 5.42 7.13 9.21
N HIS A 39 6.45 7.56 8.48
CA HIS A 39 6.42 8.85 7.79
C HIS A 39 5.31 8.91 6.73
N ARG A 40 5.20 7.87 5.90
CA ARG A 40 4.22 7.81 4.82
C ARG A 40 2.79 7.72 5.34
N SER A 41 2.54 6.97 6.42
CA SER A 41 1.25 6.95 7.12
C SER A 41 0.82 8.37 7.52
N SER A 42 1.73 9.16 8.10
CA SER A 42 1.44 10.56 8.46
C SER A 42 1.20 11.45 7.24
N ALA A 43 1.93 11.23 6.14
CA ALA A 43 1.75 11.97 4.90
C ALA A 43 0.38 11.68 4.26
N LEU A 44 -0.04 10.41 4.20
CA LEU A 44 -1.34 10.00 3.68
C LEU A 44 -2.50 10.65 4.44
N ALA A 45 -2.42 10.68 5.78
CA ALA A 45 -3.43 11.37 6.59
C ALA A 45 -3.50 12.88 6.27
N HIS A 46 -2.35 13.52 6.08
CA HIS A 46 -2.30 14.93 5.68
C HIS A 46 -2.85 15.16 4.26
N ASP A 47 -2.59 14.25 3.32
CA ASP A 47 -3.08 14.34 1.95
C ASP A 47 -4.61 14.18 1.88
N VAL A 48 -5.18 13.30 2.71
CA VAL A 48 -6.63 13.20 2.90
C VAL A 48 -7.21 14.51 3.45
N ASP A 49 -6.61 15.08 4.49
CA ASP A 49 -7.05 16.37 5.05
C ASP A 49 -6.97 17.51 4.03
N ALA A 50 -5.99 17.48 3.12
CA ALA A 50 -5.88 18.42 2.02
C ALA A 50 -6.99 18.21 0.98
N ALA A 51 -7.23 16.96 0.56
CA ALA A 51 -8.27 16.62 -0.42
C ALA A 51 -9.69 16.95 0.09
N ARG A 52 -9.95 16.76 1.38
CA ARG A 52 -11.23 17.10 2.01
C ARG A 52 -11.56 18.59 2.01
N LYS A 53 -10.56 19.47 1.86
CA LYS A 53 -10.82 20.91 1.74
C LYS A 53 -11.50 21.27 0.42
N SER A 54 -11.21 20.51 -0.64
CA SER A 54 -11.89 20.66 -1.94
C SER A 54 -13.20 19.90 -2.01
N ASP A 55 -13.31 18.76 -1.32
CA ASP A 55 -14.53 17.94 -1.30
C ASP A 55 -14.76 17.31 0.09
N PRO A 56 -15.54 17.97 0.96
CA PRO A 56 -15.75 17.50 2.33
C PRO A 56 -16.56 16.21 2.47
N GLU A 57 -17.38 15.88 1.48
CA GLU A 57 -18.28 14.71 1.50
C GLU A 57 -17.67 13.49 0.80
N ALA A 58 -16.57 13.68 0.06
CA ALA A 58 -15.85 12.58 -0.58
C ALA A 58 -15.37 11.54 0.45
N THR A 59 -15.44 10.28 0.02
CA THR A 59 -14.89 9.16 0.77
C THR A 59 -13.57 8.73 0.17
N PHE A 60 -12.57 8.59 1.03
CA PHE A 60 -11.22 8.19 0.63
C PHE A 60 -10.82 6.88 1.27
N ILE A 61 -9.93 6.14 0.63
CA ILE A 61 -9.27 4.96 1.17
C ILE A 61 -7.77 5.22 1.12
N THR A 62 -7.06 4.96 2.22
CA THR A 62 -5.61 4.87 2.19
C THR A 62 -5.20 3.52 2.73
N TRP A 63 -4.22 2.88 2.11
CA TRP A 63 -3.59 1.68 2.66
C TRP A 63 -2.08 1.74 2.44
N LEU A 64 -1.35 1.10 3.35
CA LEU A 64 0.10 1.10 3.41
C LEU A 64 0.57 -0.29 3.85
N LEU A 65 1.45 -0.89 3.05
CA LEU A 65 2.05 -2.19 3.27
C LEU A 65 3.56 -2.03 3.39
N LEU A 66 4.15 -2.71 4.36
CA LEU A 66 5.57 -3.02 4.38
C LEU A 66 5.71 -4.51 4.12
N LEU A 67 6.30 -4.88 3.00
CA LEU A 67 6.58 -6.27 2.64
C LEU A 67 8.08 -6.55 2.74
N ARG A 68 8.40 -7.78 3.10
CA ARG A 68 9.75 -8.33 3.06
C ARG A 68 9.86 -9.22 1.83
N MET A 69 10.66 -8.81 0.86
CA MET A 69 10.81 -9.53 -0.41
C MET A 69 11.47 -10.89 -0.19
N PRO A 70 11.01 -11.96 -0.87
CA PRO A 70 11.61 -13.28 -0.76
C PRO A 70 13.01 -13.34 -1.36
N LEU A 71 13.28 -12.49 -2.37
CA LEU A 71 14.56 -12.33 -3.03
C LEU A 71 15.09 -10.90 -2.85
N GLU A 72 16.37 -10.72 -3.14
CA GLU A 72 16.98 -9.40 -3.19
C GLU A 72 16.67 -8.75 -4.52
N VAL A 73 16.04 -7.58 -4.48
CA VAL A 73 15.65 -6.79 -5.65
C VAL A 73 16.36 -5.45 -5.63
N ASN A 74 16.74 -4.96 -6.81
CA ASN A 74 17.56 -3.76 -7.01
C ASN A 74 16.79 -2.60 -7.64
N SER A 75 15.56 -2.84 -8.09
CA SER A 75 14.71 -1.85 -8.73
C SER A 75 13.25 -2.05 -8.37
N ILE A 76 12.45 -0.99 -8.48
CA ILE A 76 11.01 -1.06 -8.24
C ILE A 76 10.36 -2.03 -9.24
N ASP A 77 10.75 -1.98 -10.50
CA ASP A 77 10.22 -2.87 -11.54
C ASP A 77 10.47 -4.34 -11.18
N GLU A 78 11.70 -4.69 -10.80
CA GLU A 78 12.05 -6.05 -10.33
C GLU A 78 11.25 -6.45 -9.09
N ALA A 79 11.00 -5.51 -8.17
CA ALA A 79 10.17 -5.79 -6.99
C ALA A 79 8.71 -6.09 -7.37
N LEU A 80 8.15 -5.35 -8.34
CA LEU A 80 6.78 -5.56 -8.81
C LEU A 80 6.66 -6.87 -9.60
N GLU A 81 7.61 -7.15 -10.50
CA GLU A 81 7.69 -8.42 -11.23
C GLU A 81 7.79 -9.63 -10.27
N ASP A 82 8.59 -9.50 -9.20
CA ASP A 82 8.68 -10.55 -8.16
C ASP A 82 7.36 -10.75 -7.42
N LEU A 83 6.62 -9.67 -7.12
CA LEU A 83 5.29 -9.76 -6.49
C LEU A 83 4.26 -10.40 -7.44
N GLU A 84 4.30 -10.06 -8.73
CA GLU A 84 3.48 -10.72 -9.77
C GLU A 84 3.77 -12.23 -9.84
N LEU A 85 5.05 -12.61 -9.84
CA LEU A 85 5.46 -14.02 -9.83
C LEU A 85 4.94 -14.78 -8.61
N ILE A 86 4.89 -14.15 -7.43
CA ILE A 86 4.30 -14.75 -6.22
C ILE A 86 2.81 -15.04 -6.45
N LEU A 87 2.07 -14.12 -7.08
CA LEU A 87 0.66 -14.34 -7.40
C LEU A 87 0.46 -15.50 -8.38
N GLU A 88 1.30 -15.59 -9.41
CA GLU A 88 1.22 -16.66 -10.40
C GLU A 88 1.57 -18.04 -9.83
N GLN A 89 2.49 -18.10 -8.87
CA GLN A 89 3.03 -19.35 -8.34
C GLN A 89 2.34 -19.83 -7.06
N THR A 90 1.60 -18.96 -6.37
CA THR A 90 0.95 -19.34 -5.11
C THR A 90 -0.34 -20.10 -5.39
N GLU A 91 -0.32 -21.41 -5.14
CA GLU A 91 -1.49 -22.30 -5.26
C GLU A 91 -2.54 -22.08 -4.14
N VAL A 92 -2.22 -21.26 -3.12
CA VAL A 92 -3.11 -20.93 -1.99
C VAL A 92 -3.79 -19.58 -2.25
N PRO A 93 -5.07 -19.57 -2.66
CA PRO A 93 -5.72 -18.38 -3.20
C PRO A 93 -6.15 -17.34 -2.15
N ASP A 94 -6.04 -17.64 -0.85
CA ASP A 94 -6.69 -16.82 0.19
C ASP A 94 -5.80 -15.68 0.72
N ASP A 95 -4.46 -15.79 0.63
CA ASP A 95 -3.51 -14.74 1.11
C ASP A 95 -2.08 -14.91 0.54
N PRO A 96 -1.85 -14.61 -0.76
CA PRO A 96 -0.56 -14.87 -1.40
C PRO A 96 0.60 -14.01 -0.86
N PHE A 97 0.28 -12.87 -0.25
CA PHE A 97 1.29 -11.95 0.28
C PHE A 97 1.45 -12.01 1.80
N GLY A 98 0.52 -12.64 2.52
CA GLY A 98 0.42 -12.54 3.98
C GLY A 98 1.69 -12.91 4.74
N GLU A 99 2.44 -13.89 4.27
CA GLU A 99 3.71 -14.29 4.91
C GLU A 99 4.85 -13.25 4.74
N PHE A 100 4.72 -12.38 3.74
CA PHE A 100 5.67 -11.31 3.44
C PHE A 100 5.30 -10.00 4.13
N VAL A 101 4.07 -9.86 4.64
CA VAL A 101 3.62 -8.64 5.34
C VAL A 101 4.33 -8.49 6.68
N VAL A 102 5.11 -7.42 6.80
CA VAL A 102 5.81 -7.03 8.04
C VAL A 102 5.01 -6.01 8.84
N ALA A 103 4.31 -5.10 8.15
CA ALA A 103 3.41 -4.12 8.75
C ALA A 103 2.31 -3.72 7.75
N TYR A 104 1.15 -3.36 8.29
CA TYR A 104 0.00 -2.88 7.54
C TYR A 104 -0.70 -1.75 8.30
N GLU A 105 -1.15 -0.75 7.56
CA GLU A 105 -2.10 0.26 8.03
C GLU A 105 -3.07 0.60 6.91
N GLY A 106 -4.37 0.60 7.20
CA GLY A 106 -5.37 1.04 6.24
C GLY A 106 -6.55 1.71 6.92
N ARG A 107 -7.07 2.74 6.27
CA ARG A 107 -8.14 3.61 6.77
C ARG A 107 -9.11 3.94 5.65
N GLN A 108 -10.39 3.94 5.96
CA GLN A 108 -11.42 4.54 5.12
C GLN A 108 -11.87 5.85 5.77
N TYR A 109 -11.78 6.96 5.04
CA TYR A 109 -12.14 8.29 5.53
C TYR A 109 -13.51 8.69 4.98
N ALA A 110 -14.57 8.37 5.71
CA ALA A 110 -15.93 8.78 5.39
C ALA A 110 -16.35 10.04 6.19
N GLY A 111 -17.43 10.69 5.80
CA GLY A 111 -17.99 11.82 6.56
C GLY A 111 -18.43 11.43 8.00
N THR A 112 -18.71 10.15 8.23
CA THR A 112 -19.18 9.61 9.52
C THR A 112 -18.06 9.12 10.44
N GLY A 113 -16.81 9.03 9.96
CA GLY A 113 -15.69 8.55 10.75
C GLY A 113 -14.54 8.01 9.91
N THR A 114 -13.57 7.39 10.60
CA THR A 114 -12.37 6.84 9.98
C THR A 114 -12.15 5.39 10.42
N PRO A 115 -13.02 4.45 10.01
CA PRO A 115 -12.84 3.03 10.32
C PRO A 115 -11.56 2.47 9.68
N ASP A 116 -11.07 1.39 10.28
CA ASP A 116 -9.97 0.62 9.71
C ASP A 116 -10.41 -0.02 8.40
N TYR A 117 -9.53 0.07 7.39
CA TYR A 117 -9.67 -0.67 6.14
C TYR A 117 -8.98 -2.02 6.29
N SER A 118 -9.55 -3.10 5.76
CA SER A 118 -9.03 -4.44 6.05
C SER A 118 -7.79 -4.75 5.21
N GLN A 119 -6.81 -5.44 5.81
CA GLN A 119 -5.61 -5.88 5.09
C GLN A 119 -5.96 -6.76 3.89
N ALA A 120 -6.96 -7.63 4.03
CA ALA A 120 -7.40 -8.51 2.95
C ALA A 120 -7.95 -7.72 1.75
N ASP A 121 -8.65 -6.59 1.98
CA ASP A 121 -9.11 -5.75 0.89
C ASP A 121 -7.94 -4.96 0.25
N ALA A 122 -6.98 -4.50 1.05
CA ALA A 122 -5.77 -3.85 0.54
C ALA A 122 -4.90 -4.80 -0.31
N LEU A 123 -4.74 -6.05 0.11
CA LEU A 123 -4.02 -7.07 -0.66
C LEU A 123 -4.73 -7.41 -1.96
N ARG A 124 -6.07 -7.49 -1.96
CA ARG A 124 -6.86 -7.62 -3.22
C ARG A 124 -6.71 -6.39 -4.13
N GLY A 125 -6.57 -5.20 -3.56
CA GLY A 125 -6.23 -3.99 -4.31
C GLY A 125 -4.85 -4.07 -4.95
N LEU A 126 -3.86 -4.55 -4.21
CA LEU A 126 -2.50 -4.80 -4.71
C LEU A 126 -2.49 -5.85 -5.83
N GLU A 127 -3.19 -6.98 -5.65
CA GLU A 127 -3.37 -8.01 -6.69
C GLU A 127 -3.93 -7.43 -7.99
N ALA A 128 -4.99 -6.63 -7.89
CA ALA A 128 -5.62 -5.98 -9.04
C ALA A 128 -4.71 -4.92 -9.70
N TRP A 129 -3.81 -4.29 -8.93
CA TRP A 129 -2.85 -3.33 -9.46
C TRP A 129 -1.70 -3.99 -10.24
N LEU A 130 -1.36 -5.22 -9.86
CA LEU A 130 -0.29 -6.03 -10.48
C LEU A 130 -0.77 -6.87 -11.69
N SER A 131 -2.07 -6.89 -12.01
CA SER A 131 -2.66 -7.69 -13.11
C SER A 131 -3.04 -6.87 -14.33
#